data_AF-A0A816BN39-F1
#
_entry.id   AF-A0A816BN39-F1
#
_cell.length_a   1.000
_cell.length_b   1.000
_cell.length_c   1.000
_cell.angle_alpha   90.00
_cell.angle_beta   90.00
_cell.angle_gamma   90.00
#
_symmetry.space_group_name_H-M   'P 1'
#
loop_
_entity.id
_entity.type
_entity.pdbx_description
1 polymer ?
#
loop_
_entity_poly.entity_id
_entity_poly.type
_entity_poly.pdbx_seq_one_letter_code
_entity_poly.pdbx_strand_id
1 'polypeptide(L)'
;MSNFDIRRLYVSRTCTLLFYAYNVAGVAVPFAFVTFSINRLCLMVYHAKPFFKKKRWLIICIICQWIGEFIISLPSIFRKEPYCNTELWGRIYTCMMAVFVPSFINIMLNIAIFIRVRSVTRRVQPRTNNTSENSNRIQQARISRREIFLLRQMIFIFLTFIIGWTPVYIVNIINPILHIHPIISQLSIL
;
A
#
# COMPACT_ATOMS: atom_id res chain seq x y z
N MET A 1 -38.26 -8.10 27.36
CA MET A 1 -37.47 -8.38 26.14
C MET A 1 -36.94 -7.07 25.52
N SER A 2 -36.29 -6.18 26.30
CA SER A 2 -35.98 -4.81 25.84
C SER A 2 -34.53 -4.35 26.03
N ASN A 3 -33.81 -4.80 27.06
CA ASN A 3 -32.42 -4.35 27.29
C ASN A 3 -31.34 -5.21 26.60
N PHE A 4 -31.63 -6.49 26.31
CA PHE A 4 -30.66 -7.41 25.72
C PHE A 4 -30.39 -7.10 24.23
N ASP A 5 -31.44 -6.72 23.49
CA ASP A 5 -31.33 -6.42 22.06
C ASP A 5 -30.58 -5.11 21.77
N ILE A 6 -30.77 -4.08 22.62
CA ILE A 6 -30.06 -2.80 22.48
C ILE A 6 -28.55 -2.99 22.67
N ARG A 7 -28.15 -3.74 23.70
CA ARG A 7 -26.73 -4.04 23.95
C ARG A 7 -26.12 -4.83 22.78
N ARG A 8 -26.85 -5.81 22.25
CA ARG A 8 -26.40 -6.62 21.10
C ARG A 8 -26.21 -5.77 19.83
N LEU A 9 -27.15 -4.87 19.53
CA LEU A 9 -27.05 -3.95 18.39
C LEU A 9 -25.85 -3.01 18.50
N TYR A 10 -25.57 -2.48 19.70
CA TYR A 10 -24.44 -1.58 19.92
C TYR A 10 -23.08 -2.30 19.75
N VAL A 11 -22.96 -3.51 20.30
CA VAL A 11 -21.74 -4.32 20.18
C VAL A 11 -21.46 -4.66 18.71
N SER A 12 -22.47 -5.09 17.96
CA SER A 12 -22.32 -5.43 16.54
C SER A 12 -21.86 -4.22 15.70
N ARG A 13 -22.50 -3.05 15.85
CA ARG A 13 -22.13 -1.84 15.10
C ARG A 13 -20.74 -1.33 15.43
N THR A 14 -20.41 -1.26 16.72
CA THR A 14 -19.09 -0.80 17.17
C THR A 14 -17.98 -1.69 16.63
N CYS A 15 -18.23 -2.99 16.61
CA CYS A 15 -17.30 -3.96 16.08
C CYS A 15 -17.08 -3.84 14.57
N THR A 16 -18.15 -3.70 13.77
CA THR A 16 -18.03 -3.46 12.33
C THR A 16 -17.24 -2.18 12.06
N LEU A 17 -17.48 -1.11 12.83
CA LEU A 17 -16.77 0.15 12.68
C LEU A 17 -15.29 0.02 13.06
N LEU A 18 -14.96 -0.68 14.15
CA LEU A 18 -13.57 -0.94 14.55
C LEU A 18 -12.84 -1.80 13.52
N PHE A 19 -13.47 -2.85 13.00
CA PHE A 19 -12.87 -3.69 11.96
C PHE A 19 -12.66 -2.93 10.66
N TYR A 20 -13.62 -2.10 10.26
CA TYR A 20 -13.47 -1.21 9.11
C TYR A 20 -12.32 -0.22 9.31
N ALA A 21 -12.25 0.45 10.46
CA ALA A 21 -11.18 1.39 10.79
C ALA A 21 -9.80 0.71 10.82
N TYR A 22 -9.73 -0.50 11.37
CA TYR A 22 -8.52 -1.33 11.35
C TYR A 22 -8.10 -1.66 9.92
N ASN A 23 -9.03 -2.05 9.05
CA ASN A 23 -8.72 -2.34 7.65
C ASN A 23 -8.26 -1.10 6.89
N VAL A 24 -8.95 0.03 7.04
CA VAL A 24 -8.54 1.32 6.44
C VAL A 24 -7.13 1.68 6.90
N ALA A 25 -6.85 1.63 8.21
CA ALA A 25 -5.52 1.93 8.74
C ALA A 25 -4.44 0.95 8.23
N GLY A 26 -4.78 -0.34 8.13
CA GLY A 26 -3.90 -1.40 7.65
C GLY A 26 -3.52 -1.25 6.17
N VAL A 27 -4.44 -0.78 5.32
CA VAL A 27 -4.16 -0.52 3.90
C VAL A 27 -3.57 0.87 3.65
N ALA A 28 -3.80 1.84 4.54
CA ALA A 28 -3.40 3.23 4.31
C ALA A 28 -1.89 3.43 4.12
N VAL A 29 -1.09 2.82 4.98
CA VAL A 29 0.37 2.95 4.92
C VAL A 29 0.95 2.35 3.62
N PRO A 30 0.68 1.09 3.24
CA PRO A 30 1.25 0.53 2.02
C PRO A 30 0.74 1.22 0.74
N PHE A 31 -0.51 1.69 0.71
CA PHE A 31 -1.03 2.49 -0.42
C PHE A 31 -0.45 3.91 -0.47
N ALA A 32 -0.04 4.50 0.66
CA ALA A 32 0.72 5.75 0.66
C ALA A 32 2.07 5.60 -0.06
N PHE A 33 2.77 4.47 0.12
CA PHE A 33 4.00 4.17 -0.63
C PHE A 33 3.74 4.05 -2.14
N VAL A 34 2.67 3.34 -2.53
CA VAL A 34 2.25 3.24 -3.93
C VAL A 34 1.98 4.63 -4.51
N THR A 35 1.20 5.45 -3.81
CA THR A 35 0.84 6.81 -4.23
C THR A 35 2.08 7.70 -4.38
N PHE A 36 3.03 7.62 -3.45
CA PHE A 36 4.30 8.33 -3.56
C PHE A 36 5.10 7.86 -4.77
N SER A 37 5.21 6.55 -5.00
CA SER A 37 5.91 5.97 -6.14
C SER A 37 5.27 6.40 -7.47
N ILE A 38 3.93 6.43 -7.57
CA ILE A 38 3.21 6.95 -8.75
C ILE A 38 3.53 8.43 -8.96
N ASN A 39 3.40 9.26 -7.92
CA ASN A 39 3.69 10.69 -8.02
C ASN A 39 5.11 10.94 -8.52
N ARG A 40 6.08 10.20 -7.98
CA ARG A 40 7.48 10.28 -8.39
C ARG A 40 7.69 9.81 -9.83
N LEU A 41 7.09 8.69 -10.23
CA LEU A 41 7.17 8.20 -11.61
C LEU A 41 6.60 9.23 -12.59
N CYS A 42 5.44 9.83 -12.30
CA CYS A 42 4.83 10.88 -13.11
C CYS A 42 5.75 12.10 -13.23
N LEU A 43 6.37 12.55 -12.13
CA LEU A 43 7.33 13.65 -12.14
C LEU A 43 8.55 13.37 -13.04
N MET A 44 9.05 12.14 -13.04
CA MET A 44 10.19 11.72 -13.88
C MET A 44 9.83 11.55 -15.35
N VAL A 45 8.70 10.91 -15.65
CA VAL A 45 8.26 10.63 -17.03
C VAL A 45 7.83 11.94 -17.70
N TYR A 46 7.02 12.75 -17.01
CA TYR A 46 6.42 13.97 -17.54
C TYR A 46 7.12 15.24 -17.04
N HIS A 47 8.45 15.20 -16.88
CA HIS A 47 9.25 16.34 -16.39
C HIS A 47 9.05 17.65 -17.19
N ALA A 48 8.65 17.57 -18.46
CA ALA A 48 8.38 18.72 -19.32
C ALA A 48 7.01 19.37 -19.06
N LYS A 49 6.06 18.68 -18.44
CA LYS A 49 4.70 19.19 -18.21
C LYS A 49 4.65 19.91 -16.85
N PRO A 50 4.30 21.22 -16.80
CA PRO A 50 4.30 21.98 -15.55
C PRO A 50 3.21 21.53 -14.58
N PHE A 51 2.17 20.83 -15.07
CA PHE A 51 1.06 20.32 -14.26
C PHE A 51 1.56 19.42 -13.11
N PHE A 52 2.41 18.43 -13.41
CA PHE A 52 2.89 17.46 -12.42
C PHE A 52 3.81 18.08 -11.37
N LYS A 53 4.42 19.24 -11.65
CA LYS A 53 5.32 19.95 -10.71
C LYS A 53 4.56 20.77 -9.66
N LYS A 54 3.27 21.04 -9.87
CA LYS A 54 2.49 21.87 -8.94
C LYS A 54 2.09 21.05 -7.72
N LYS A 55 2.05 21.68 -6.54
CA LYS A 55 1.53 21.09 -5.29
C LYS A 55 0.10 20.53 -5.44
N ARG A 56 -0.69 21.08 -6.38
CA ARG A 56 -2.04 20.59 -6.73
C ARG A 56 -2.04 19.13 -7.17
N TRP A 57 -1.03 18.67 -7.91
CA TRP A 57 -0.95 17.27 -8.34
C TRP A 57 -0.79 16.32 -7.15
N LEU A 58 0.09 16.66 -6.21
CA LEU A 58 0.27 15.88 -4.98
C LEU A 58 -1.03 15.77 -4.16
N ILE A 59 -1.79 16.87 -4.05
CA ILE A 59 -3.08 16.88 -3.37
C ILE A 59 -4.08 15.93 -4.06
N ILE A 60 -4.13 15.94 -5.39
CA ILE A 60 -4.98 15.01 -6.15
C ILE A 60 -4.58 13.57 -5.86
N CYS A 61 -3.28 13.25 -5.87
CA CYS A 61 -2.81 11.91 -5.53
C CYS A 61 -3.25 11.46 -4.12
N ILE A 62 -3.14 12.34 -3.12
CA ILE A 62 -3.55 12.05 -1.74
C ILE A 62 -5.08 11.83 -1.67
N ILE A 63 -5.88 12.68 -2.31
CA ILE A 63 -7.34 12.53 -2.32
C ILE A 63 -7.75 11.20 -2.99
N CYS A 64 -7.15 10.89 -4.15
CA CYS A 64 -7.40 9.63 -4.85
C CYS A 64 -7.01 8.42 -4.01
N GLN A 65 -5.91 8.50 -3.25
CA GLN A 65 -5.48 7.46 -2.31
C GLN A 65 -6.57 7.20 -1.26
N TRP A 66 -7.02 8.24 -0.54
CA TRP A 66 -8.05 8.09 0.50
C TRP A 66 -9.37 7.52 -0.05
N ILE A 67 -9.82 8.01 -1.21
CA ILE A 67 -11.03 7.50 -1.87
C ILE A 67 -10.86 6.01 -2.21
N GLY A 68 -9.71 5.63 -2.78
CA GLY A 68 -9.41 4.24 -3.10
C GLY A 68 -9.40 3.33 -1.88
N GLU A 69 -8.80 3.78 -0.78
CA GLU A 69 -8.74 3.02 0.49
C GLU A 69 -10.12 2.81 1.12
N PHE A 70 -10.98 3.84 1.11
CA PHE A 70 -12.35 3.71 1.58
C PHE A 70 -13.17 2.76 0.72
N ILE A 71 -12.99 2.78 -0.60
CA ILE A 71 -13.67 1.87 -1.54
C ILE A 71 -13.18 0.42 -1.33
N ILE A 72 -11.88 0.20 -1.24
CA ILE A 72 -11.27 -1.13 -1.03
C ILE A 72 -11.72 -1.72 0.32
N SER A 73 -11.90 -0.89 1.34
CA SER A 73 -12.33 -1.34 2.68
C SER A 73 -13.85 -1.54 2.79
N LEU A 74 -14.63 -1.04 1.84
CA LEU A 74 -16.10 -1.06 1.85
C LEU A 74 -16.73 -2.47 1.99
N PRO A 75 -16.19 -3.54 1.35
CA PRO A 75 -16.72 -4.90 1.52
C PRO A 75 -16.75 -5.38 2.98
N SER A 76 -15.95 -4.78 3.87
CA SER A 76 -15.94 -5.12 5.30
C SER A 76 -17.19 -4.64 6.06
N ILE A 77 -17.90 -3.63 5.55
CA ILE A 77 -19.12 -3.09 6.17
C ILE A 77 -20.35 -3.95 5.83
N PHE A 78 -20.41 -4.47 4.60
CA PHE A 78 -21.59 -5.20 4.12
C PHE A 78 -21.68 -6.64 4.66
N ARG A 79 -20.62 -7.14 5.28
CA ARG A 79 -20.61 -8.46 5.93
C ARG A 79 -21.30 -8.38 7.28
N LYS A 80 -22.59 -8.75 7.31
CA LYS A 80 -23.37 -8.85 8.55
C LYS A 80 -23.03 -10.16 9.25
N GLU A 81 -22.19 -10.08 10.27
CA GLU A 81 -21.95 -11.21 11.17
C GLU A 81 -22.43 -10.91 12.60
N PRO A 82 -23.17 -11.84 13.23
CA PRO A 82 -23.77 -11.62 14.54
C PRO A 82 -22.75 -11.54 15.70
N TYR A 83 -21.49 -11.94 15.50
CA TYR A 83 -20.50 -12.08 16.58
C TYR A 83 -19.09 -11.61 16.22
N CYS A 84 -18.94 -10.66 15.28
CA CYS A 84 -17.62 -10.13 14.90
C CYS A 84 -16.63 -11.15 14.33
N ASN A 85 -17.07 -12.37 14.02
CA ASN A 85 -16.17 -13.46 13.71
C ASN A 85 -15.85 -13.51 12.22
N THR A 86 -15.18 -12.49 11.72
CA THR A 86 -14.85 -12.36 10.29
C THR A 86 -14.50 -13.69 9.63
N GLU A 87 -15.32 -14.08 8.65
CA GLU A 87 -15.08 -15.26 7.82
C GLU A 87 -13.63 -15.30 7.34
N LEU A 88 -13.08 -16.51 7.22
CA LEU A 88 -11.72 -16.75 6.73
C LEU A 88 -11.43 -16.00 5.42
N TRP A 89 -12.41 -15.95 4.50
CA TRP A 89 -12.27 -15.24 3.24
C TRP A 89 -12.06 -13.73 3.41
N GLY A 90 -12.73 -13.09 4.37
CA GLY A 90 -12.55 -11.66 4.67
C GLY A 90 -11.15 -11.36 5.21
N ARG A 91 -10.58 -12.27 6.00
CA ARG A 91 -9.21 -12.17 6.50
C ARG A 91 -8.18 -12.34 5.38
N ILE A 92 -8.40 -13.32 4.50
CA ILE A 92 -7.57 -13.52 3.31
C ILE A 92 -7.63 -12.28 2.40
N TYR A 93 -8.83 -11.76 2.12
CA TYR A 93 -9.02 -10.56 1.32
C TYR A 93 -8.23 -9.37 1.89
N THR A 94 -8.34 -9.13 3.20
CA THR A 94 -7.63 -8.05 3.87
C THR A 94 -6.10 -8.22 3.75
N CYS A 95 -5.59 -9.44 3.95
CA CYS A 95 -4.18 -9.74 3.76
C CYS A 95 -3.72 -9.48 2.31
N MET A 96 -4.50 -9.92 1.32
CA MET A 96 -4.21 -9.69 -0.10
C MET A 96 -4.14 -8.19 -0.43
N MET A 97 -5.11 -7.41 0.05
CA MET A 97 -5.18 -5.96 -0.22
C MET A 97 -4.15 -5.16 0.58
N ALA A 98 -3.82 -5.55 1.81
CA ALA A 98 -2.86 -4.82 2.64
C ALA A 98 -1.39 -5.16 2.35
N VAL A 99 -1.10 -6.41 1.95
CA VAL A 99 0.27 -6.90 1.79
C VAL A 99 0.61 -7.12 0.32
N PHE A 100 -0.11 -8.01 -0.36
CA PHE A 100 0.31 -8.53 -1.66
C PHE A 100 0.12 -7.51 -2.80
N VAL A 101 -1.08 -6.94 -2.91
CA VAL A 101 -1.42 -5.95 -3.96
C VAL A 101 -0.49 -4.73 -3.93
N PRO A 102 -0.34 -4.01 -2.81
CA PRO A 102 0.53 -2.83 -2.78
C PRO A 102 2.01 -3.20 -2.94
N SER A 103 2.45 -4.37 -2.46
CA SER A 103 3.82 -4.86 -2.71
C SER A 103 4.09 -5.07 -4.19
N PHE A 104 3.18 -5.76 -4.88
CA PHE A 104 3.32 -6.01 -6.31
C PHE A 104 3.36 -4.69 -7.10
N ILE A 105 2.41 -3.78 -6.85
CA ILE A 105 2.37 -2.48 -7.53
C ILE A 105 3.63 -1.66 -7.23
N ASN A 106 4.05 -1.59 -5.96
CA ASN A 106 5.21 -0.81 -5.56
C ASN A 106 6.51 -1.38 -6.16
N ILE A 107 6.67 -2.71 -6.24
CA ILE A 107 7.80 -3.36 -6.93
C ILE A 107 7.81 -2.96 -8.41
N MET A 108 6.67 -3.05 -9.10
CA MET A 108 6.57 -2.68 -10.51
C MET A 108 6.92 -1.20 -10.76
N LEU A 109 6.40 -0.29 -9.92
CA LEU A 109 6.70 1.13 -10.00
C LEU A 109 8.18 1.43 -9.73
N ASN A 110 8.78 0.79 -8.72
CA ASN A 110 10.19 0.97 -8.40
C ASN A 110 11.11 0.44 -9.51
N ILE A 111 10.76 -0.68 -10.13
CA ILE A 111 11.47 -1.20 -11.32
C ILE A 111 11.37 -0.19 -12.47
N ALA A 112 10.18 0.36 -12.74
CA ALA A 112 9.98 1.35 -13.79
C ALA A 112 10.81 2.63 -13.54
N ILE A 113 10.81 3.14 -12.30
CA ILE A 113 11.64 4.27 -11.87
C ILE A 113 13.13 3.96 -12.09
N PHE A 114 13.58 2.78 -11.66
CA PHE A 114 14.98 2.37 -11.79
C PHE A 114 15.44 2.30 -13.25
N ILE A 115 14.64 1.66 -14.12
CA ILE A 115 14.91 1.59 -15.56
C ILE A 115 14.99 3.00 -16.15
N ARG A 116 14.08 3.91 -15.76
CA ARG A 116 14.08 5.28 -16.26
C ARG A 116 15.31 6.05 -15.83
N VAL A 117 15.69 6.00 -14.55
CA VAL A 117 16.89 6.66 -14.02
C VAL A 117 18.15 6.13 -14.70
N ARG A 118 18.25 4.81 -14.94
CA ARG A 118 19.37 4.19 -15.66
C ARG A 118 19.44 4.63 -17.12
N SER A 119 18.29 4.71 -17.79
CA SER A 119 18.19 5.19 -19.17
C SER A 119 18.68 6.64 -19.31
N VAL A 120 18.28 7.52 -18.39
CA VAL A 120 18.73 8.92 -18.34
C VAL A 120 20.24 8.98 -18.07
N THR A 121 20.75 8.20 -17.12
CA THR A 121 22.17 8.23 -16.74
C THR A 121 23.08 7.77 -17.89
N ARG A 122 22.69 6.73 -18.64
CA ARG A 122 23.48 6.20 -19.76
C ARG A 122 23.62 7.20 -20.92
N ARG A 123 22.64 8.08 -21.13
CA ARG A 123 22.67 9.10 -22.19
C ARG A 123 23.59 10.28 -21.88
N VAL A 124 24.07 10.43 -20.64
CA VAL A 124 24.89 11.59 -20.19
C VAL A 124 26.40 11.25 -20.19
N GLN A 125 26.80 10.08 -20.70
CA GLN A 125 28.21 9.72 -20.87
C GLN A 125 28.88 10.65 -21.92
N PRO A 126 30.13 11.10 -21.71
CA PRO A 126 30.57 12.41 -22.16
C PRO A 126 30.82 12.45 -23.67
N ARG A 127 29.98 13.22 -24.37
CA ARG A 127 30.41 13.89 -25.61
C ARG A 127 31.14 15.16 -25.16
N THR A 128 32.46 15.07 -25.14
CA THR A 128 33.45 16.12 -24.90
C THR A 128 33.32 17.21 -25.98
N ASN A 129 33.20 18.48 -25.57
CA ASN A 129 33.80 19.68 -26.22
C ASN A 129 33.04 21.03 -26.12
N ASN A 130 31.90 21.16 -25.44
CA ASN A 130 31.22 22.47 -25.34
C ASN A 130 31.08 22.98 -23.89
N THR A 131 31.83 24.05 -23.58
CA THR A 131 32.08 24.62 -22.23
C THR A 131 30.86 25.28 -21.57
N SER A 132 29.78 25.56 -22.30
CA SER A 132 28.55 26.20 -21.76
C SER A 132 27.46 25.21 -21.30
N GLU A 133 27.51 23.93 -21.69
CA GLU A 133 26.54 22.90 -21.26
C GLU A 133 26.88 22.23 -19.92
N ASN A 134 28.03 22.58 -19.33
CA ASN A 134 28.59 21.84 -18.20
C ASN A 134 27.79 22.03 -16.89
N SER A 135 27.18 23.20 -16.67
CA SER A 135 26.39 23.51 -15.47
C SER A 135 25.09 22.69 -15.38
N ASN A 136 24.34 22.59 -16.48
CA ASN A 136 23.11 21.83 -16.55
C ASN A 136 23.36 20.32 -16.38
N ARG A 137 24.48 19.80 -16.90
CA ARG A 137 24.87 18.37 -16.73
C ARG A 137 25.20 18.03 -15.28
N ILE A 138 25.95 18.88 -14.59
CA ILE A 138 26.29 18.68 -13.17
C ILE A 138 25.02 18.70 -12.31
N GLN A 139 24.09 19.62 -12.58
CA GLN A 139 22.83 19.70 -11.86
C GLN A 139 21.98 18.44 -12.08
N GLN A 140 21.90 17.93 -13.30
CA GLN A 140 21.14 16.72 -13.62
C GLN A 140 21.74 15.45 -12.99
N ALA A 141 23.07 15.33 -12.95
CA ALA A 141 23.77 14.23 -12.27
C ALA A 141 23.60 14.26 -10.74
N ARG A 142 23.53 15.46 -10.14
CA ARG A 142 23.27 15.60 -8.69
C ARG A 142 21.82 15.25 -8.34
N ILE A 143 20.86 15.62 -9.19
CA ILE A 143 19.45 15.27 -9.04
C ILE A 143 19.28 13.75 -9.09
N SER A 144 19.89 13.06 -10.07
CA SER A 144 19.75 11.60 -10.20
C SER A 144 20.32 10.83 -9.01
N ARG A 145 21.46 11.27 -8.43
CA ARG A 145 22.00 10.67 -7.20
C ARG A 145 21.04 10.80 -6.02
N ARG A 146 20.45 11.99 -5.83
CA ARG A 146 19.46 12.21 -4.76
C ARG A 146 18.25 11.31 -4.93
N GLU A 147 17.77 11.14 -6.16
CA GLU A 147 16.64 10.27 -6.47
C GLU A 147 16.96 8.80 -6.18
N ILE A 148 18.15 8.31 -6.52
CA ILE A 148 18.56 6.93 -6.21
C ILE A 148 18.61 6.71 -4.69
N PHE A 149 19.15 7.66 -3.93
CA PHE A 149 19.16 7.58 -2.47
C PHE A 149 17.74 7.50 -1.90
N LEU A 150 16.83 8.37 -2.36
CA LEU A 150 15.42 8.35 -1.94
C LEU A 150 14.73 7.03 -2.32
N LEU A 151 15.03 6.46 -3.49
CA LEU A 151 14.49 5.15 -3.90
C LEU A 151 14.91 4.05 -2.92
N ARG A 152 16.19 3.99 -2.57
CA ARG A 152 16.73 3.00 -1.64
C ARG A 152 16.09 3.12 -0.27
N GLN A 153 15.95 4.35 0.24
CA GLN A 153 15.31 4.61 1.52
C GLN A 153 13.84 4.17 1.52
N MET A 154 13.10 4.49 0.46
CA MET A 154 11.71 4.06 0.32
C MET A 154 11.55 2.54 0.28
N ILE A 155 12.38 1.84 -0.50
CA ILE A 155 12.35 0.38 -0.58
C ILE A 155 12.63 -0.22 0.80
N PHE A 156 13.62 0.32 1.52
CA PHE A 156 13.96 -0.15 2.87
C PHE A 156 12.77 0.02 3.83
N ILE A 157 12.19 1.22 3.91
CA ILE A 157 11.04 1.48 4.81
C ILE A 157 9.85 0.60 4.43
N PHE A 158 9.59 0.43 3.13
CA PHE A 158 8.51 -0.44 2.65
C PHE A 158 8.73 -1.90 3.04
N LEU A 159 9.94 -2.43 2.90
CA LEU A 159 10.26 -3.80 3.31
C LEU A 159 10.13 -3.97 4.82
N THR A 160 10.62 -3.03 5.62
CA THR A 160 10.44 -3.05 7.08
C THR A 160 8.97 -3.09 7.46
N PHE A 161 8.13 -2.30 6.76
CA PHE A 161 6.69 -2.30 6.98
C PHE A 161 6.07 -3.66 6.63
N ILE A 162 6.34 -4.20 5.44
CA ILE A 162 5.79 -5.49 5.01
C ILE A 162 6.21 -6.61 5.95
N ILE A 163 7.49 -6.68 6.34
CA ILE A 163 7.99 -7.69 7.27
C ILE A 163 7.34 -7.54 8.65
N GLY A 164 7.12 -6.31 9.13
CA GLY A 164 6.48 -6.06 10.42
C GLY A 164 4.99 -6.43 10.46
N TRP A 165 4.26 -6.19 9.36
CA TRP A 165 2.81 -6.40 9.31
C TRP A 165 2.39 -7.79 8.83
N THR A 166 3.21 -8.47 8.03
CA THR A 166 2.91 -9.80 7.52
C THR A 166 2.60 -10.82 8.64
N PRO A 167 3.36 -10.90 9.75
CA PRO A 167 3.04 -11.79 10.86
C PRO A 167 1.67 -11.53 11.49
N VAL A 168 1.25 -10.27 11.60
CA VAL A 168 -0.05 -9.89 12.16
C VAL A 168 -1.19 -10.47 11.31
N TYR A 169 -1.09 -10.34 9.98
CA TYR A 169 -2.07 -10.92 9.07
C TYR A 169 -2.02 -12.45 9.02
N ILE A 170 -0.82 -13.05 9.07
CA ILE A 170 -0.66 -14.51 9.11
C ILE A 170 -1.30 -15.09 10.37
N VAL A 171 -1.04 -14.52 11.55
CA VAL A 171 -1.65 -14.99 12.81
C VAL A 171 -3.17 -14.87 12.77
N ASN A 172 -3.70 -13.77 12.21
CA ASN A 172 -5.15 -13.60 12.03
C ASN A 172 -5.79 -14.68 11.13
N ILE A 173 -5.03 -15.26 10.20
CA ILE A 173 -5.48 -16.34 9.31
C ILE A 173 -5.29 -17.72 9.95
N ILE A 174 -4.17 -17.96 10.64
CA ILE A 174 -3.84 -19.28 11.22
C ILE A 174 -4.73 -19.61 12.42
N ASN A 175 -4.98 -18.64 13.32
CA ASN A 175 -5.79 -18.86 14.53
C ASN A 175 -7.16 -19.53 14.27
N PRO A 176 -8.00 -19.04 13.33
CA PRO A 176 -9.28 -19.68 13.05
C PRO A 176 -9.12 -21.07 12.41
N ILE A 177 -8.10 -21.28 11.57
CA ILE A 177 -7.83 -22.59 10.95
C ILE A 177 -7.49 -23.63 12.02
N LEU A 178 -6.64 -23.27 12.98
CA LEU A 178 -6.27 -24.15 14.10
C LEU A 178 -7.46 -24.51 14.99
N HIS A 179 -8.44 -23.62 15.16
CA HIS A 179 -9.66 -23.93 15.92
C HIS A 179 -10.64 -24.85 15.18
N ILE A 180 -10.65 -24.83 13.85
CA ILE A 180 -11.53 -25.68 13.03
C ILE A 180 -10.99 -27.12 12.95
N HIS A 181 -9.68 -27.29 12.87
CA HIS A 181 -9.03 -28.60 12.71
C HIS A 181 -9.38 -29.66 13.79
N PRO A 182 -9.42 -29.36 15.11
CA PRO A 182 -9.78 -30.34 16.13
C PRO A 182 -11.26 -30.74 16.06
N ILE A 183 -12.15 -29.82 15.67
CA ILE A 183 -13.59 -30.08 15.55
C ILE A 183 -13.84 -31.05 14.38
N ILE A 184 -13.17 -30.85 13.25
CA ILE A 184 -13.26 -31.77 12.09
C ILE A 184 -12.74 -33.16 12.45
N SER A 185 -11.63 -33.25 13.19
CA SER A 185 -11.07 -34.55 13.60
C SER A 185 -11.97 -35.33 14.57
N GLN A 186 -12.82 -34.66 15.35
CA GLN A 186 -13.81 -35.33 16.20
C GLN A 186 -15.05 -35.76 15.41
N LEU A 187 -15.46 -35.01 14.39
CA LEU A 187 -16.59 -35.35 13.54
C LEU A 187 -16.29 -36.49 12.55
N SER A 188 -15.04 -36.71 12.15
CA SER A 188 -14.65 -37.81 11.26
C SER A 188 -14.59 -39.20 11.92
N ILE A 189 -14.84 -39.27 13.23
CA ILE A 189 -14.83 -40.52 14.02
C ILE A 189 -16.26 -41.01 14.33
N LEU A 190 -17.28 -40.19 14.02
CA LEU A 190 -18.70 -40.51 14.10
C LEU A 190 -19.25 -40.89 12.72
#